data_AF-A0A954LS46-F1
#
_entry.id   AF-A0A954LS46-F1
#
_cell.length_a   1.000
_cell.length_b   1.000
_cell.length_c   1.000
_cell.angle_alpha   90.00
_cell.angle_beta   90.00
_cell.angle_gamma   90.00
#
_symmetry.space_group_name_H-M   'P 1'
#
loop_
_entity.id
_entity.type
_entity.pdbx_description
1 polymer ?
#
loop_
_entity_poly.entity_id
_entity_poly.type
_entity_poly.pdbx_seq_one_letter_code
_entity_poly.pdbx_strand_id
1 'polypeptide(L)'
;GFQEALVTLVRDPVELVQRNAALSLSKFDDDRCKPVLLSMLEPYEVKSPRDGTVSRLLQKGQPVRASMEIGYIESSDASFGKILSPVDGAVKNVAAANGSQVSKGDAIYSISPAQQDMWEALRALLIVGDPEDIEAIQKNTDRYATTPQITEQAKETVKAIEKRATQNQDL
;
A
#
# COMPACT_ATOMS: atom_id res chain seq x y z
N GLY A 1 -18.29 -19.11 2.42
CA GLY A 1 -17.77 -19.57 1.11
C GLY A 1 -16.39 -18.99 0.89
N PHE A 2 -15.86 -19.09 -0.33
CA PHE A 2 -14.54 -18.53 -0.67
C PHE A 2 -14.51 -17.00 -0.52
N GLN A 3 -15.58 -16.30 -0.92
CA GLN A 3 -15.71 -14.84 -0.78
C GLN A 3 -15.63 -14.38 0.68
N GLU A 4 -16.34 -15.04 1.61
CA GLU A 4 -16.31 -14.68 3.04
C GLU A 4 -14.93 -14.93 3.67
N ALA A 5 -14.19 -15.93 3.17
CA ALA A 5 -12.81 -16.13 3.59
C ALA A 5 -11.94 -14.94 3.17
N LEU A 6 -12.09 -14.44 1.93
CA LEU A 6 -11.36 -13.25 1.46
C LEU A 6 -11.69 -11.99 2.29
N VAL A 7 -12.94 -11.81 2.69
CA VAL A 7 -13.36 -10.71 3.57
C VAL A 7 -12.65 -10.75 4.93
N THR A 8 -12.31 -11.95 5.41
CA THR A 8 -11.50 -12.09 6.63
C THR A 8 -10.04 -11.71 6.36
N LEU A 9 -9.50 -12.12 5.20
CA LEU A 9 -8.09 -11.91 4.83
C LEU A 9 -7.75 -10.46 4.48
N VAL A 10 -8.71 -9.62 4.08
CA VAL A 10 -8.46 -8.17 3.93
C VAL A 10 -8.13 -7.46 5.26
N ARG A 11 -8.21 -8.17 6.39
CA ARG A 11 -7.81 -7.70 7.73
C ARG A 11 -6.64 -8.49 8.32
N ASP A 12 -5.96 -9.29 7.51
CA ASP A 12 -4.83 -10.12 7.94
C ASP A 12 -3.67 -9.23 8.44
N PRO A 13 -2.92 -9.61 9.50
CA PRO A 13 -1.78 -8.81 9.97
C PRO A 13 -0.65 -8.67 8.93
N VAL A 14 -0.61 -9.52 7.90
CA VAL A 14 0.39 -9.46 6.82
C VAL A 14 -0.16 -8.65 5.65
N GLU A 15 0.48 -7.51 5.37
CA GLU A 15 0.09 -6.58 4.30
C GLU A 15 -0.07 -7.23 2.93
N LEU A 16 0.85 -8.13 2.54
CA LEU A 16 0.74 -8.88 1.28
C LEU A 16 -0.53 -9.75 1.20
N VAL A 17 -0.97 -10.31 2.33
CA VAL A 17 -2.18 -11.13 2.38
C VAL A 17 -3.41 -10.26 2.18
N GLN A 18 -3.46 -9.08 2.82
CA GLN A 18 -4.54 -8.12 2.63
C GLN A 18 -4.67 -7.72 1.15
N ARG A 19 -3.56 -7.32 0.52
CA ARG A 19 -3.55 -6.88 -0.90
C ARG A 19 -4.03 -7.98 -1.84
N ASN A 20 -3.50 -9.20 -1.68
CA ASN A 20 -3.92 -10.34 -2.50
C ASN A 20 -5.39 -10.71 -2.30
N ALA A 21 -5.90 -10.60 -1.06
CA ALA A 21 -7.30 -10.82 -0.75
C ALA A 21 -8.18 -9.75 -1.40
N ALA A 22 -7.79 -8.48 -1.33
CA ALA A 22 -8.54 -7.37 -1.91
C ALA A 22 -8.63 -7.47 -3.44
N LEU A 23 -7.51 -7.77 -4.11
CA LEU A 23 -7.48 -8.02 -5.56
C LEU A 23 -8.32 -9.24 -5.99
N SER A 24 -8.46 -10.23 -5.12
CA SER A 24 -9.30 -11.40 -5.38
C SER A 24 -10.78 -11.09 -5.13
N LEU A 25 -11.06 -10.30 -4.08
CA LEU A 25 -12.40 -9.93 -3.65
C LEU A 25 -13.07 -8.97 -4.65
N SER A 26 -12.30 -8.09 -5.30
CA SER A 26 -12.82 -7.21 -6.36
C SER A 26 -13.41 -7.96 -7.56
N LYS A 27 -12.98 -9.20 -7.82
CA LYS A 27 -13.54 -10.06 -8.87
C LYS A 27 -14.96 -10.55 -8.56
N PHE A 28 -15.39 -10.41 -7.30
CA PHE A 28 -16.75 -10.68 -6.85
C PHE A 28 -17.60 -9.40 -6.75
N ASP A 29 -17.10 -8.27 -7.27
CA ASP A 29 -17.75 -6.96 -7.19
C ASP A 29 -18.06 -6.53 -5.74
N ASP A 30 -17.16 -6.85 -4.82
CA ASP A 30 -17.36 -6.67 -3.39
C ASP A 30 -16.58 -5.46 -2.86
N ASP A 31 -17.30 -4.43 -2.48
CA ASP A 31 -16.79 -3.10 -2.12
C ASP A 31 -15.93 -3.10 -0.84
N ARG A 32 -15.99 -4.16 -0.02
CA ARG A 32 -15.19 -4.30 1.20
C ARG A 32 -13.69 -4.38 0.92
N CYS A 33 -13.28 -4.57 -0.33
CA CYS A 33 -11.87 -4.53 -0.75
C CYS A 33 -11.33 -3.11 -0.97
N LYS A 34 -12.19 -2.10 -1.21
CA LYS A 34 -11.75 -0.74 -1.62
C LYS A 34 -10.73 -0.09 -0.68
N PRO A 35 -10.84 -0.17 0.67
CA PRO A 35 -9.86 0.48 1.55
C PRO A 35 -8.43 -0.06 1.32
N VAL A 36 -8.28 -1.35 1.06
CA VAL A 36 -6.99 -1.97 0.76
C VAL A 36 -6.53 -1.61 -0.65
N LEU A 37 -7.43 -1.58 -1.63
CA LEU A 37 -7.07 -1.17 -3.00
C LEU A 37 -6.58 0.28 -3.06
N LEU A 38 -7.23 1.19 -2.32
CA LEU A 38 -6.79 2.59 -2.22
C LEU A 38 -5.44 2.71 -1.52
N SER A 39 -5.20 1.94 -0.45
CA SER A 39 -3.91 1.97 0.26
C SER A 39 -2.74 1.49 -0.61
N MET A 40 -2.99 0.66 -1.63
CA MET A 40 -1.99 0.24 -2.62
C MET A 40 -1.54 1.40 -3.54
N LEU A 41 -2.30 2.49 -3.64
CA LEU A 41 -1.92 3.70 -4.36
C LEU A 41 -1.11 4.66 -3.49
N GLU A 42 -1.03 4.41 -2.18
CA GLU A 42 -0.42 5.30 -1.20
C GLU A 42 0.96 4.78 -0.76
N PRO A 43 1.83 5.67 -0.25
CA PRO A 43 3.04 5.23 0.41
C PRO A 43 2.72 4.43 1.66
N TYR A 44 3.42 3.31 1.85
CA TYR A 44 3.26 2.49 3.03
C TYR A 44 4.21 2.94 4.14
N GLU A 45 3.70 3.24 5.33
CA GLU A 45 4.51 3.56 6.51
C GLU A 45 5.01 2.29 7.21
N VAL A 46 6.32 2.07 7.19
CA VAL A 46 6.93 0.98 7.97
C VAL A 46 7.18 1.46 9.39
N LYS A 47 6.55 0.78 10.33
CA LYS A 47 6.63 1.07 11.76
C LYS A 47 7.65 0.20 12.46
N SER A 48 8.19 0.73 13.55
CA SER A 48 9.09 0.01 14.42
C SER A 48 8.36 -1.17 15.08
N PRO A 49 8.90 -2.40 15.00
CA PRO A 49 8.30 -3.55 15.69
C PRO A 49 8.56 -3.55 17.20
N ARG A 50 9.50 -2.74 17.71
CA ARG A 50 9.96 -2.74 19.11
C ARG A 50 10.64 -1.44 19.52
N ASP A 51 10.85 -1.26 20.82
CA ASP A 51 11.66 -0.15 21.32
C ASP A 51 13.16 -0.42 21.07
N GLY A 52 13.91 0.63 20.74
CA GLY A 52 15.36 0.53 20.61
C GLY A 52 16.00 1.65 19.79
N THR A 53 17.24 1.43 19.39
CA THR A 53 18.04 2.35 18.59
C THR A 53 18.13 1.84 17.15
N VAL A 54 17.83 2.71 16.21
CA VAL A 54 17.98 2.40 14.78
C VAL A 54 19.46 2.38 14.42
N SER A 55 19.99 1.31 13.83
CA SER A 55 21.43 1.22 13.53
C SER A 55 21.78 1.37 12.05
N ARG A 56 21.02 0.74 11.15
CA ARG A 56 21.29 0.77 9.71
C ARG A 56 20.02 0.87 8.90
N LEU A 57 19.82 2.03 8.28
CA LEU A 57 18.73 2.29 7.35
C LEU A 57 19.21 2.38 5.89
N LEU A 58 18.43 1.81 4.97
CA LEU A 58 18.44 2.13 3.53
C LEU A 58 18.22 3.63 3.27
N GLN A 59 18.78 4.10 2.16
CA GLN A 59 18.68 5.48 1.71
C GLN A 59 17.44 5.71 0.84
N LYS A 60 16.97 6.97 0.79
CA LYS A 60 15.90 7.41 -0.10
C LYS A 60 16.19 7.03 -1.56
N GLY A 61 15.17 6.55 -2.26
CA GLY A 61 15.22 6.11 -3.66
C GLY A 61 15.67 4.67 -3.85
N GLN A 62 16.18 3.98 -2.81
CA GLN A 62 16.58 2.59 -2.95
C GLN A 62 15.36 1.68 -3.13
N PRO A 63 15.39 0.76 -4.11
CA PRO A 63 14.30 -0.19 -4.32
C PRO A 63 14.26 -1.21 -3.19
N VAL A 64 13.05 -1.63 -2.83
CA VAL A 64 12.79 -2.65 -1.83
C VAL A 64 11.80 -3.67 -2.37
N ARG A 65 11.91 -4.90 -1.87
CA ARG A 65 10.93 -5.98 -2.10
C ARG A 65 10.33 -6.42 -0.79
N ALA A 66 9.12 -6.94 -0.82
CA ALA A 66 8.50 -7.52 0.36
C ALA A 66 9.40 -8.61 0.97
N SER A 67 9.44 -8.65 2.30
CA SER A 67 10.36 -9.46 3.11
C SER A 67 11.85 -9.13 2.97
N MET A 68 12.24 -8.13 2.17
CA MET A 68 13.61 -7.62 2.16
C MET A 68 13.91 -6.95 3.49
N GLU A 69 15.08 -7.23 4.04
CA GLU A 69 15.58 -6.53 5.22
C GLU A 69 15.98 -5.09 4.85
N ILE A 70 15.37 -4.12 5.51
CA ILE A 70 15.58 -2.68 5.25
C ILE A 70 16.25 -1.96 6.42
N GLY A 71 16.40 -2.65 7.56
CA GLY A 71 17.21 -2.15 8.66
C GLY A 71 17.16 -2.98 9.93
N TYR A 72 17.70 -2.41 10.99
CA TYR A 72 17.85 -3.05 12.30
C TYR A 72 17.50 -2.09 13.43
N ILE A 73 16.90 -2.65 14.47
CA ILE A 73 16.69 -2.00 15.76
C ILE A 73 17.43 -2.78 16.83
N GLU A 74 18.33 -2.11 17.52
CA GLU A 74 19.08 -2.64 18.64
C GLU A 74 18.37 -2.27 19.94
N SER A 75 17.98 -3.28 20.71
CA SER A 75 17.36 -3.09 22.01
C SER A 75 18.41 -2.97 23.12
N SER A 76 18.01 -2.50 24.30
CA SER A 76 18.92 -2.28 25.45
C SER A 76 19.60 -3.55 25.98
N ASP A 77 19.06 -4.72 25.66
CA ASP A 77 19.63 -6.04 25.95
C ASP A 77 20.63 -6.53 24.88
N ALA A 78 21.03 -5.66 23.96
CA ALA A 78 21.87 -5.94 22.79
C ALA A 78 21.26 -6.98 21.81
N SER A 79 19.94 -7.23 21.89
CA SER A 79 19.22 -8.00 20.87
C SER A 79 18.92 -7.14 19.65
N PHE A 80 18.97 -7.76 18.46
CA PHE A 80 18.66 -7.11 17.19
C PHE A 80 17.30 -7.56 16.66
N GLY A 81 16.42 -6.61 16.35
CA GLY A 81 15.21 -6.81 15.57
C GLY A 81 15.42 -6.40 14.11
N LYS A 82 15.18 -7.32 13.18
CA LYS A 82 15.17 -6.99 11.74
C LYS A 82 13.91 -6.19 11.42
N ILE A 83 14.08 -5.14 10.62
CA ILE A 83 12.97 -4.44 9.97
C ILE A 83 12.87 -5.02 8.56
N LEU A 84 11.72 -5.63 8.25
CA LEU A 84 11.44 -6.16 6.93
C LEU A 84 10.50 -5.22 6.19
N SER A 85 10.69 -5.08 4.89
CA SER A 85 9.74 -4.40 4.02
C SER A 85 8.44 -5.22 3.94
N PRO A 86 7.27 -4.64 4.22
CA PRO A 86 6.00 -5.34 4.09
C PRO A 86 5.53 -5.43 2.64
N VAL A 87 6.05 -4.57 1.76
CA VAL A 87 5.60 -4.38 0.37
C VAL A 87 6.77 -4.12 -0.57
N ASP A 88 6.50 -4.20 -1.87
CA ASP A 88 7.42 -3.76 -2.91
C ASP A 88 7.37 -2.23 -3.06
N GLY A 89 8.45 -1.64 -3.57
CA GLY A 89 8.50 -0.22 -3.88
C GLY A 89 9.89 0.37 -3.82
N ALA A 90 9.98 1.61 -3.36
CA ALA A 90 11.25 2.28 -3.08
C ALA A 90 11.15 3.12 -1.80
N VAL A 91 12.26 3.28 -1.09
CA VAL A 91 12.32 4.13 0.11
C VAL A 91 11.98 5.57 -0.29
N LYS A 92 10.83 6.08 0.17
CA LYS A 92 10.37 7.43 -0.15
C LYS A 92 10.92 8.45 0.84
N ASN A 93 10.74 8.20 2.13
CA ASN A 93 11.26 9.03 3.21
C ASN A 93 11.82 8.15 4.32
N VAL A 94 12.81 8.69 5.03
CA VAL A 94 13.40 8.11 6.23
C VAL A 94 12.95 8.98 7.40
N ALA A 95 12.12 8.44 8.29
CA ALA A 95 11.49 9.20 9.38
C ALA A 95 12.34 9.19 10.66
N ALA A 96 13.16 8.16 10.85
CA ALA A 96 14.11 8.01 11.95
C ALA A 96 15.54 8.00 11.42
N ALA A 97 16.48 8.69 12.07
CA ALA A 97 17.88 8.70 11.63
C ALA A 97 18.63 7.46 12.15
N ASN A 98 19.73 7.08 11.51
CA ASN A 98 20.66 6.13 12.14
C ASN A 98 21.15 6.71 13.48
N GLY A 99 21.14 5.88 14.52
CA GLY A 99 21.44 6.24 15.89
C GLY A 99 20.26 6.82 16.69
N SER A 100 19.10 7.08 16.08
CA SER A 100 17.95 7.61 16.83
C SER A 100 17.22 6.53 17.61
N GLN A 101 16.73 6.89 18.80
CA GLN A 101 15.86 6.05 19.62
C GLN A 101 14.43 6.10 19.08
N VAL A 102 13.77 4.95 19.03
CA VAL A 102 12.39 4.79 18.56
C VAL A 102 11.62 3.88 19.49
N SER A 103 10.33 4.12 19.61
CA SER A 103 9.38 3.25 20.31
C SER A 103 8.68 2.32 19.32
N LYS A 104 8.13 1.22 19.82
CA LYS A 104 7.26 0.33 19.06
C LYS A 104 6.10 1.14 18.47
N GLY A 105 5.88 1.01 17.17
CA GLY A 105 4.84 1.72 16.43
C GLY A 105 5.30 3.04 15.80
N ASP A 106 6.47 3.56 16.15
CA ASP A 106 7.01 4.77 15.53
C ASP A 106 7.32 4.53 14.06
N ALA A 107 7.03 5.52 13.20
CA ALA A 107 7.36 5.43 11.79
C ALA A 107 8.89 5.47 11.58
N ILE A 108 9.40 4.51 10.81
CA ILE A 108 10.82 4.43 10.44
C ILE A 108 11.02 4.82 8.97
N TYR A 109 10.12 4.35 8.10
CA TYR A 109 10.13 4.63 6.68
C TYR A 109 8.75 4.95 6.15
N SER A 110 8.71 5.60 4.99
CA SER A 110 7.65 5.36 4.02
C SER A 110 8.24 4.75 2.75
N ILE A 111 7.53 3.76 2.20
CA ILE A 111 7.84 3.10 0.93
C ILE A 111 6.85 3.64 -0.11
N SER A 112 7.34 4.14 -1.25
CA SER A 112 6.46 4.54 -2.35
C SER A 112 5.74 3.32 -2.93
N PRO A 113 4.48 3.45 -3.38
CA PRO A 113 3.76 2.33 -3.97
C PRO A 113 4.51 1.78 -5.18
N ALA A 114 4.56 0.45 -5.31
CA ALA A 114 5.12 -0.20 -6.49
C ALA A 114 4.22 0.06 -7.71
N GLN A 115 4.84 0.26 -8.88
CA GLN A 115 4.07 0.51 -10.10
C GLN A 115 3.16 -0.67 -10.46
N GLN A 116 3.60 -1.91 -10.19
CA GLN A 116 2.78 -3.10 -10.39
C GLN A 116 1.55 -3.11 -9.47
N ASP A 117 1.73 -2.81 -8.19
CA ASP A 117 0.62 -2.74 -7.23
C ASP A 117 -0.37 -1.64 -7.63
N MET A 118 0.12 -0.46 -8.04
CA MET A 118 -0.74 0.61 -8.55
C MET A 118 -1.55 0.14 -9.78
N TRP A 119 -0.90 -0.54 -10.74
CA TRP A 119 -1.58 -1.06 -11.92
C TRP A 119 -2.70 -2.05 -11.57
N GLU A 120 -2.44 -2.95 -10.64
CA GLU A 120 -3.40 -3.96 -10.20
C GLU A 120 -4.56 -3.34 -9.41
N ALA A 121 -4.24 -2.43 -8.49
CA ALA A 121 -5.23 -1.71 -7.70
C ALA A 121 -6.17 -0.86 -8.58
N LEU A 122 -5.62 -0.11 -9.54
CA LEU A 122 -6.44 0.69 -10.46
C LEU A 122 -7.37 -0.18 -11.29
N ARG A 123 -6.91 -1.35 -11.79
CA ARG A 123 -7.79 -2.28 -12.52
C ARG A 123 -8.86 -2.91 -11.64
N ALA A 124 -8.58 -3.12 -10.36
CA ALA A 124 -9.58 -3.60 -9.41
C ALA A 124 -10.60 -2.50 -9.08
N LEU A 125 -10.15 -1.27 -8.81
CA LEU A 125 -11.00 -0.08 -8.61
C LEU A 125 -11.81 0.28 -9.85
N LEU A 126 -11.35 -0.10 -11.05
CA LEU A 126 -12.15 0.01 -12.26
C LEU A 126 -13.44 -0.78 -12.16
N ILE A 127 -13.48 -1.88 -11.39
CA ILE A 127 -14.67 -2.71 -11.18
C ILE A 127 -15.49 -2.16 -10.02
N VAL A 128 -14.89 -2.08 -8.82
CA VAL A 128 -15.60 -1.83 -7.55
C VAL A 128 -15.60 -0.37 -7.10
N GLY A 129 -14.81 0.49 -7.72
CA GLY A 129 -14.65 1.87 -7.29
C GLY A 129 -15.91 2.71 -7.50
N ASP A 130 -16.06 3.72 -6.67
CA ASP A 130 -17.18 4.65 -6.65
C ASP A 130 -16.72 6.12 -6.72
N PRO A 131 -17.64 7.09 -6.87
CA PRO A 131 -17.26 8.50 -7.02
C PRO A 131 -16.43 9.09 -5.87
N GLU A 132 -16.56 8.58 -4.64
CA GLU A 132 -15.80 9.06 -3.47
C GLU A 132 -14.31 8.69 -3.58
N ASP A 133 -14.00 7.64 -4.34
CA ASP A 133 -12.63 7.16 -4.57
C ASP A 133 -11.83 8.01 -5.58
N ILE A 134 -12.51 8.80 -6.42
CA ILE A 134 -11.90 9.49 -7.58
C ILE A 134 -10.77 10.43 -7.14
N GLU A 135 -10.98 11.24 -6.10
CA GLU A 135 -9.98 12.20 -5.63
C GLU A 135 -8.71 11.46 -5.18
N ALA A 136 -8.87 10.37 -4.42
CA ALA A 136 -7.75 9.57 -3.95
C ALA A 136 -6.98 8.92 -5.12
N ILE A 137 -7.69 8.39 -6.12
CA ILE A 137 -7.08 7.80 -7.32
C ILE A 137 -6.25 8.83 -8.08
N GLN A 138 -6.82 10.01 -8.37
CA GLN A 138 -6.16 11.07 -9.12
C GLN A 138 -4.94 11.60 -8.37
N LYS A 139 -5.12 12.02 -7.12
CA LYS A 139 -4.06 12.58 -6.27
C LYS A 139 -2.86 11.65 -6.14
N ASN A 140 -3.09 10.35 -5.94
CA ASN A 140 -2.02 9.38 -5.76
C ASN A 140 -1.34 9.02 -7.09
N THR A 141 -2.12 8.88 -8.18
CA THR A 141 -1.56 8.63 -9.51
C THR A 141 -0.69 9.79 -9.98
N ASP A 142 -1.16 11.03 -9.85
CA ASP A 142 -0.40 12.23 -10.25
C ASP A 142 0.95 12.34 -9.52
N ARG A 143 0.99 11.83 -8.28
CA ARG A 143 2.17 11.92 -7.43
C ARG A 143 3.15 10.77 -7.58
N TYR A 144 2.66 9.55 -7.87
CA TYR A 144 3.48 8.33 -7.78
C TYR A 144 3.54 7.50 -9.04
N ALA A 145 2.70 7.76 -10.05
CA ALA A 145 2.85 7.10 -11.34
C ALA A 145 4.16 7.56 -12.00
N THR A 146 4.99 6.60 -12.39
CA THR A 146 6.26 6.86 -13.08
C THR A 146 6.25 6.40 -14.53
N THR A 147 5.16 5.76 -14.97
CA THR A 147 4.99 5.30 -16.35
C THR A 147 3.67 5.81 -16.93
N PRO A 148 3.61 6.13 -18.24
CA PRO A 148 2.36 6.54 -18.89
C PRO A 148 1.25 5.50 -18.77
N GLN A 149 1.62 4.22 -18.70
CA GLN A 149 0.69 3.11 -18.58
C GLN A 149 -0.20 3.26 -17.34
N ILE A 150 0.38 3.58 -16.18
CA ILE A 150 -0.35 3.78 -14.92
C ILE A 150 -1.30 4.98 -15.02
N THR A 151 -0.81 6.09 -15.59
CA THR A 151 -1.63 7.30 -15.77
C THR A 151 -2.83 7.05 -16.68
N GLU A 152 -2.66 6.34 -17.79
CA GLU A 152 -3.78 5.98 -18.67
C GLU A 152 -4.77 5.04 -17.98
N GLN A 153 -4.27 4.05 -17.22
CA GLN A 153 -5.16 3.17 -16.45
C GLN A 153 -5.97 3.93 -15.40
N ALA A 154 -5.39 4.93 -14.72
CA ALA A 154 -6.14 5.76 -13.78
C ALA A 154 -7.26 6.55 -14.48
N LYS A 155 -6.99 7.10 -15.66
CA LYS A 155 -8.02 7.78 -16.47
C LYS A 155 -9.17 6.83 -16.83
N GLU A 156 -8.87 5.63 -17.31
CA GLU A 156 -9.89 4.64 -17.65
C GLU A 156 -10.68 4.18 -16.41
N THR A 157 -10.01 4.07 -15.27
CA THR A 157 -10.64 3.75 -13.99
C THR A 157 -11.64 4.83 -13.57
N VAL A 158 -11.23 6.11 -13.58
CA VAL A 158 -12.10 7.25 -13.25
C VAL A 158 -13.29 7.33 -14.20
N LYS A 159 -13.08 7.20 -15.52
CA LYS A 159 -14.17 7.20 -16.50
C LYS A 159 -15.18 6.09 -16.26
N ALA A 160 -14.72 4.89 -15.88
CA ALA A 160 -15.59 3.77 -15.60
C ALA A 160 -16.46 4.01 -14.35
N ILE A 161 -15.87 4.60 -13.30
CA ILE A 161 -16.57 5.00 -12.09
C ILE A 161 -17.66 6.05 -12.42
N GLU A 162 -17.29 7.12 -13.12
CA GLU A 162 -18.22 8.19 -13.51
C GLU A 162 -19.38 7.64 -14.34
N LYS A 163 -19.09 6.75 -15.31
CA LYS A 163 -20.11 6.11 -16.15
C LYS A 163 -21.08 5.24 -15.34
N ARG A 164 -20.60 4.47 -14.36
CA ARG A 164 -21.49 3.68 -13.49
C ARG A 164 -22.37 4.58 -12.63
N ALA A 165 -21.81 5.67 -12.10
CA ALA A 165 -22.54 6.60 -11.25
C ALA A 165 -23.71 7.26 -11.99
N THR A 166 -23.52 7.67 -13.25
CA THR A 166 -24.61 8.23 -14.06
C THR A 166 -25.68 7.20 -14.40
N GLN A 167 -25.28 5.97 -14.75
CA GLN A 167 -26.23 4.88 -15.05
C GLN A 167 -27.11 4.49 -13.86
N ASN A 168 -26.59 4.60 -12.64
CA ASN A 168 -27.34 4.31 -11.42
C ASN A 168 -28.28 5.45 -10.98
N GLN A 169 -28.11 6.67 -11.51
CA GLN A 169 -28.99 7.81 -11.23
C GLN A 169 -30.24 7.83 -12.13
N ASP A 170 -30.21 7.11 -13.26
CA ASP A 170 -31.30 7.01 -14.23
C ASP A 170 -32.28 5.84 -13.92
N LEU A 171 -32.11 5.15 -12.78
CA LEU A 171 -32.94 4.05 -12.28
C LEU A 171 -33.79 4.48 -11.08
#